data_AF-A0A1J5DEG8-F1
#
_entry.id   AF-A0A1J5DEG8-F1
#
_cell.length_a   1.000
_cell.length_b   1.000
_cell.length_c   1.000
_cell.angle_alpha   90.00
_cell.angle_beta   90.00
_cell.angle_gamma   90.00
#
_symmetry.space_group_name_H-M   'P 1'
#
loop_
_entity.id
_entity.type
_entity.pdbx_description
1 polymer ?
#
loop_
_entity_poly.entity_id
_entity_poly.type
_entity_poly.pdbx_seq_one_letter_code
_entity_poly.pdbx_strand_id
1 'polypeptide(L)'
;MNAPLAYSSVFLVVATLAFGFPAAAHEPSGHHESATAAQGEDAMKAQHERMGNFRAAMVALGEAVIHGNKTGAGEQATRLTEALKGHEKDVPHKNVSRTREFQAFYGELKKRTAKLGADAKTGNLRKTSLAYGKVLEVCASCHAKFRD
;
A
#
# COMPACT_ATOMS: atom_id res chain seq x y z
N MET A 1 -4.09 -1.25 -49.62
CA MET A 1 -3.14 -0.12 -49.58
C MET A 1 -3.73 0.97 -48.70
N ASN A 2 -2.87 1.58 -47.89
CA ASN A 2 -3.04 2.74 -47.00
C ASN A 2 -3.52 2.50 -45.56
N ALA A 3 -2.70 3.05 -44.68
CA ALA A 3 -2.40 2.71 -43.29
C ALA A 3 -3.10 3.70 -42.31
N PRO A 4 -2.97 3.50 -40.98
CA PRO A 4 -3.89 3.99 -39.97
C PRO A 4 -3.48 5.35 -39.38
N LEU A 5 -4.46 6.06 -38.82
CA LEU A 5 -4.21 7.25 -38.01
C LEU A 5 -3.71 6.84 -36.62
N ALA A 6 -2.48 7.27 -36.37
CA ALA A 6 -1.79 7.20 -35.10
C ALA A 6 -2.55 7.97 -34.00
N TYR A 7 -2.64 7.36 -32.82
CA TYR A 7 -2.75 8.12 -31.57
C TYR A 7 -1.52 7.81 -30.72
N SER A 8 -0.49 8.62 -30.95
CA SER A 8 0.59 8.86 -29.99
C SER A 8 0.01 9.55 -28.78
N SER A 9 0.17 8.98 -27.58
CA SER A 9 0.16 9.74 -26.32
C SER A 9 0.92 8.94 -25.27
N VAL A 10 2.23 9.13 -25.28
CA VAL A 10 3.18 8.75 -24.23
C VAL A 10 2.88 9.65 -23.01
N PHE A 11 2.51 9.07 -21.88
CA PHE A 11 2.61 9.73 -20.58
C PHE A 11 3.65 9.00 -19.73
N LEU A 12 4.91 9.41 -19.92
CA LEU A 12 6.04 9.00 -19.08
C LEU A 12 6.14 10.01 -17.93
N VAL A 13 5.67 9.66 -16.74
CA VAL A 13 5.89 10.48 -15.54
C VAL A 13 7.16 9.99 -14.85
N VAL A 14 8.28 10.65 -15.14
CA VAL A 14 9.55 10.50 -14.40
C VAL A 14 9.55 11.52 -13.28
N ALA A 15 9.31 11.07 -12.05
CA ALA A 15 9.49 11.88 -10.86
C ALA A 15 10.92 11.67 -10.32
N THR A 16 11.84 12.52 -10.76
CA THR A 16 13.13 12.73 -10.09
C THR A 16 12.93 13.56 -8.83
N LEU A 17 13.21 12.98 -7.67
CA LEU A 17 13.39 13.72 -6.42
C LEU A 17 14.75 13.36 -5.85
N ALA A 18 15.76 14.12 -6.26
CA ALA A 18 17.04 14.22 -5.57
C ALA A 18 17.33 15.70 -5.31
N PHE A 19 17.01 16.16 -4.11
CA PHE A 19 17.62 17.35 -3.52
C PHE A 19 17.95 17.03 -2.07
N GLY A 20 19.25 16.86 -1.80
CA GLY A 20 19.79 16.83 -0.47
C GLY A 20 19.89 18.24 0.11
N PHE A 21 19.65 18.35 1.41
CA PHE A 21 20.15 19.43 2.26
C PHE A 21 20.83 18.78 3.48
N PRO A 22 21.92 19.37 3.99
CA PRO A 22 22.64 18.79 5.12
C PRO A 22 21.80 18.92 6.38
N ALA A 23 21.54 17.81 7.06
CA ALA A 23 20.96 17.83 8.40
C ALA A 23 21.96 18.46 9.36
N ALA A 24 21.54 19.52 10.05
CA ALA A 24 22.27 20.07 11.19
C ALA A 24 22.40 18.97 12.26
N ALA A 25 23.63 18.74 12.70
CA ALA A 25 23.92 17.84 13.81
C ALA A 25 23.30 18.38 15.09
N HIS A 26 22.36 17.64 15.69
CA HIS A 26 22.02 17.78 17.09
C HIS A 26 22.75 16.68 17.86
N GLU A 27 23.45 17.09 18.92
CA GLU A 27 24.33 16.27 19.78
C GLU A 27 23.63 15.03 20.36
N PRO A 28 24.39 13.96 20.67
CA PRO A 28 23.85 12.72 21.19
C PRO A 28 23.47 12.89 22.66
N SER A 29 22.17 12.99 22.96
CA SER A 29 21.69 12.78 24.33
C SER A 29 21.76 11.28 24.64
N GLY A 30 22.91 10.83 25.14
CA GLY A 30 23.02 9.52 25.76
C GLY A 30 22.09 9.45 26.98
N HIS A 31 21.29 8.38 27.06
CA HIS A 31 21.14 7.49 28.21
C HIS A 31 20.10 6.40 27.88
N HIS A 32 20.56 5.13 27.80
CA HIS A 32 19.77 3.89 27.85
C HIS A 32 18.62 3.66 26.85
N GLU A 33 18.89 3.42 25.56
CA GLU A 33 17.85 2.89 24.63
C GLU A 33 18.36 1.91 23.54
N SER A 34 19.57 1.36 23.63
CA SER A 34 20.12 0.60 22.49
C SER A 34 19.39 -0.71 22.15
N ALA A 35 18.72 -1.35 23.12
CA ALA A 35 17.95 -2.58 22.86
C ALA A 35 16.49 -2.31 22.44
N THR A 36 15.86 -1.27 23.00
CA THR A 36 14.46 -0.91 22.70
C THR A 36 14.32 -0.11 21.42
N ALA A 37 15.29 0.77 21.12
CA ALA A 37 15.33 1.49 19.84
C ALA A 37 15.60 0.54 18.67
N ALA A 38 16.54 -0.41 18.81
CA ALA A 38 16.80 -1.44 17.81
C ALA A 38 15.59 -2.35 17.56
N GLN A 39 14.87 -2.75 18.62
CA GLN A 39 13.60 -3.48 18.50
C GLN A 39 12.51 -2.66 17.80
N GLY A 40 12.48 -1.34 18.00
CA GLY A 40 11.61 -0.43 17.26
C GLY A 40 11.98 -0.32 15.78
N GLU A 41 13.27 -0.25 15.46
CA GLU A 41 13.77 -0.20 14.07
C GLU A 41 13.48 -1.48 13.29
N ASP A 42 13.72 -2.65 13.88
CA ASP A 42 13.42 -3.95 13.26
C ASP A 42 11.92 -4.14 13.04
N ALA A 43 11.09 -3.75 14.02
CA ALA A 43 9.64 -3.77 13.87
C ALA A 43 9.18 -2.84 12.74
N MET A 44 9.78 -1.66 12.65
CA MET A 44 9.46 -0.69 11.59
C MET A 44 9.92 -1.16 10.22
N LYS A 45 11.10 -1.76 10.12
CA LYS A 45 11.59 -2.37 8.88
C LYS A 45 10.65 -3.48 8.41
N ALA A 46 10.24 -4.37 9.31
CA ALA A 46 9.29 -5.43 9.00
C ALA A 46 7.93 -4.87 8.55
N GLN A 47 7.47 -3.77 9.14
CA GLN A 47 6.28 -3.05 8.70
C GLN A 47 6.43 -2.48 7.29
N HIS A 48 7.57 -1.85 6.96
CA HIS A 48 7.85 -1.36 5.62
C HIS A 48 7.86 -2.49 4.59
N GLU A 49 8.47 -3.63 4.91
CA GLU A 49 8.49 -4.80 4.04
C GLU A 49 7.08 -5.33 3.78
N ARG A 50 6.25 -5.47 4.83
CA ARG A 50 4.84 -5.84 4.69
C ARG A 50 4.08 -4.86 3.80
N MET A 51 4.26 -3.56 4.00
CA MET A 51 3.62 -2.53 3.16
C MET A 51 4.12 -2.57 1.71
N GLY A 52 5.38 -2.91 1.49
CA GLY A 52 5.96 -3.18 0.17
C GLY A 52 5.26 -4.34 -0.54
N ASN A 53 5.07 -5.47 0.17
CA ASN A 53 4.35 -6.63 -0.34
C ASN A 53 2.88 -6.32 -0.64
N PHE A 54 2.21 -5.59 0.24
CA PHE A 54 0.84 -5.12 0.03
C PHE A 54 0.74 -4.23 -1.21
N ARG A 55 1.65 -3.27 -1.38
CA ARG A 55 1.72 -2.39 -2.56
C ARG A 55 1.92 -3.20 -3.84
N ALA A 56 2.84 -4.16 -3.85
CA ALA A 56 3.09 -5.00 -5.02
C ALA A 56 1.84 -5.79 -5.44
N ALA A 57 1.13 -6.39 -4.46
CA ALA A 57 -0.13 -7.09 -4.71
C ALA A 57 -1.24 -6.16 -5.23
N MET A 58 -1.35 -4.93 -4.69
CA MET A 58 -2.29 -3.93 -5.19
C MET A 58 -2.02 -3.56 -6.66
N VAL A 59 -0.76 -3.29 -7.00
CA VAL A 59 -0.36 -2.94 -8.38
C VAL A 59 -0.72 -4.08 -9.34
N ALA A 60 -0.29 -5.32 -9.04
CA ALA A 60 -0.57 -6.48 -9.89
C ALA A 60 -2.08 -6.75 -10.03
N LEU A 61 -2.86 -6.54 -8.96
CA LEU A 61 -4.32 -6.65 -9.03
C LEU A 61 -4.92 -5.57 -9.93
N GLY A 62 -4.48 -4.32 -9.80
CA GLY A 62 -4.91 -3.21 -10.64
C GLY A 62 -4.64 -3.47 -12.11
N GLU A 63 -3.43 -3.94 -12.46
CA GLU A 63 -3.06 -4.35 -13.82
C GLU A 63 -3.96 -5.48 -14.33
N ALA A 64 -4.19 -6.52 -13.53
CA ALA A 64 -5.07 -7.62 -13.92
C ALA A 64 -6.51 -7.14 -14.19
N VAL A 65 -7.03 -6.21 -13.40
CA VAL A 65 -8.34 -5.60 -13.60
C VAL A 65 -8.36 -4.77 -14.90
N ILE A 66 -7.37 -3.92 -15.12
CA ILE A 66 -7.26 -3.05 -16.32
C ILE A 66 -7.18 -3.87 -17.60
N HIS A 67 -6.40 -4.95 -17.60
CA HIS A 67 -6.21 -5.82 -18.76
C HIS A 67 -7.28 -6.91 -18.90
N GLY A 68 -8.30 -6.91 -18.05
CA GLY A 68 -9.39 -7.88 -18.11
C GLY A 68 -9.01 -9.32 -17.75
N ASN A 69 -7.86 -9.51 -17.08
CA ASN A 69 -7.38 -10.81 -16.63
C ASN A 69 -8.11 -11.26 -15.36
N LYS A 70 -9.24 -11.96 -15.53
CA LYS A 70 -10.08 -12.47 -14.43
C LYS A 70 -9.33 -13.39 -13.48
N THR A 71 -8.57 -14.35 -14.01
CA THR A 71 -7.81 -15.31 -13.22
C THR A 71 -6.73 -14.60 -12.41
N GLY A 72 -5.95 -13.74 -13.07
CA GLY A 72 -4.95 -12.90 -12.40
C GLY A 72 -5.56 -12.02 -11.32
N ALA A 73 -6.73 -11.42 -11.55
CA ALA A 73 -7.41 -10.63 -10.54
C ALA A 73 -7.80 -11.46 -9.30
N GLY A 74 -8.27 -12.70 -9.48
CA GLY A 74 -8.55 -13.62 -8.38
C GLY A 74 -7.30 -14.02 -7.58
N GLU A 75 -6.21 -14.35 -8.28
CA GLU A 75 -4.93 -14.70 -7.68
C GLU A 75 -4.33 -13.54 -6.88
N GLN A 76 -4.28 -12.35 -7.48
CA GLN A 76 -3.71 -11.17 -6.83
C GLN A 76 -4.57 -10.67 -5.67
N ALA A 77 -5.90 -10.78 -5.75
CA ALA A 77 -6.77 -10.49 -4.59
C ALA A 77 -6.53 -11.46 -3.41
N THR A 78 -6.18 -12.71 -3.70
CA THR A 78 -5.79 -13.69 -2.66
C THR A 78 -4.44 -13.29 -2.05
N ARG A 79 -3.43 -12.99 -2.87
CA ARG A 79 -2.12 -12.50 -2.41
C ARG A 79 -2.23 -11.21 -1.60
N LEU A 80 -3.13 -10.31 -1.98
CA LEU A 80 -3.40 -9.08 -1.24
C LEU A 80 -3.94 -9.35 0.17
N THR A 81 -4.81 -10.35 0.30
CA THR A 81 -5.34 -10.77 1.61
C THR A 81 -4.23 -11.35 2.49
N GLU A 82 -3.32 -12.14 1.90
CA GLU A 82 -2.16 -12.68 2.61
C GLU A 82 -1.19 -11.58 3.02
N ALA A 83 -0.93 -10.61 2.14
CA ALA A 83 -0.07 -9.46 2.43
C ALA A 83 -0.60 -8.59 3.58
N LEU A 84 -1.91 -8.62 3.87
CA LEU A 84 -2.48 -7.89 5.01
C LEU A 84 -2.23 -8.53 6.38
N LYS A 85 -1.77 -9.78 6.44
CA LYS A 85 -1.53 -10.46 7.72
C LYS A 85 -0.41 -9.76 8.50
N GLY A 86 -0.65 -9.49 9.77
CA GLY A 86 0.31 -8.86 10.67
C GLY A 86 0.28 -7.33 10.67
N HIS A 87 -0.40 -6.70 9.71
CA HIS A 87 -0.57 -5.24 9.70
C HIS A 87 -1.42 -4.73 10.87
N GLU A 88 -2.22 -5.57 11.53
CA GLU A 88 -2.99 -5.17 12.71
C GLU A 88 -2.13 -4.74 13.91
N LYS A 89 -0.83 -5.07 13.89
CA LYS A 89 0.15 -4.71 14.93
C LYS A 89 1.02 -3.51 14.56
N ASP A 90 0.87 -2.99 13.34
CA ASP A 90 1.65 -1.88 12.85
C ASP A 90 1.33 -0.59 13.61
N VAL A 91 2.29 0.33 13.61
CA VAL A 91 2.20 1.65 14.24
C VAL A 91 2.56 2.75 13.23
N PRO A 92 2.00 3.96 13.34
CA PRO A 92 2.37 5.03 12.43
C PRO A 92 3.75 5.60 12.79
N HIS A 93 4.54 6.05 11.79
CA HIS A 93 5.87 6.65 12.05
C HIS A 93 5.76 7.96 12.84
N LYS A 94 4.69 8.72 12.58
CA LYS A 94 4.35 9.96 13.24
C LYS A 94 3.05 9.77 14.01
N ASN A 95 2.82 10.60 15.04
CA ASN A 95 1.57 10.57 15.81
C ASN A 95 1.29 9.20 16.46
N VAL A 96 2.30 8.57 17.08
CA VAL A 96 2.18 7.26 17.75
C VAL A 96 1.04 7.20 18.77
N SER A 97 0.72 8.33 19.41
CA SER A 97 -0.44 8.46 20.32
C SER A 97 -1.79 8.14 19.66
N ARG A 98 -1.88 8.18 18.33
CA ARG A 98 -3.05 7.87 17.51
C ARG A 98 -3.02 6.45 16.92
N THR A 99 -2.19 5.55 17.46
CA THR A 99 -2.08 4.15 16.99
C THR A 99 -3.42 3.42 16.89
N ARG A 100 -4.36 3.66 17.81
CA ARG A 100 -5.70 3.03 17.74
C ARG A 100 -6.47 3.45 16.49
N GLU A 101 -6.39 4.73 16.09
CA GLU A 101 -7.02 5.23 14.87
C GLU A 101 -6.32 4.66 13.63
N PHE A 102 -4.99 4.57 13.66
CA PHE A 102 -4.21 3.93 12.59
C PHE A 102 -4.61 2.45 12.40
N GLN A 103 -4.72 1.69 13.48
CA GLN A 103 -5.15 0.29 13.44
C GLN A 103 -6.61 0.12 12.99
N ALA A 104 -7.48 1.10 13.26
CA ALA A 104 -8.85 1.08 12.74
C ALA A 104 -8.88 1.13 11.19
N PHE A 105 -7.95 1.85 10.56
CA PHE A 105 -7.82 1.82 9.10
C PHE A 105 -7.47 0.42 8.60
N TYR A 106 -6.59 -0.32 9.28
CA TYR A 106 -6.30 -1.71 8.89
C TYR A 106 -7.50 -2.65 9.08
N GLY A 107 -8.30 -2.45 10.12
CA GLY A 107 -9.55 -3.19 10.31
C GLY A 107 -10.51 -3.00 9.12
N GLU A 108 -10.71 -1.75 8.70
CA GLU A 108 -11.53 -1.44 7.53
C GLU A 108 -10.89 -1.94 6.23
N LEU A 109 -9.57 -1.81 6.08
CA LEU A 109 -8.82 -2.32 4.93
C LEU A 109 -9.00 -3.83 4.77
N LYS A 110 -8.88 -4.59 5.87
CA LYS A 110 -9.10 -6.03 5.91
C LYS A 110 -10.50 -6.41 5.46
N LYS A 111 -11.53 -5.71 5.95
CA LYS A 111 -12.93 -5.93 5.55
C LYS A 111 -13.12 -5.68 4.06
N ARG A 112 -12.59 -4.58 3.52
CA ARG A 112 -12.72 -4.24 2.10
C ARG A 112 -11.96 -5.20 1.21
N THR A 113 -10.75 -5.60 1.60
CA THR A 113 -9.95 -6.59 0.87
C THR A 113 -10.62 -7.97 0.87
N ALA A 114 -11.25 -8.38 1.97
CA ALA A 114 -12.04 -9.62 1.99
C ALA A 114 -13.21 -9.57 0.99
N LYS A 115 -13.93 -8.44 0.92
CA LYS A 115 -15.01 -8.24 -0.06
C LYS A 115 -14.49 -8.25 -1.51
N LEU A 116 -13.36 -7.58 -1.75
CA LEU A 116 -12.66 -7.57 -3.03
C LEU A 116 -12.26 -8.98 -3.46
N GLY A 117 -11.70 -9.79 -2.56
CA GLY A 117 -11.38 -11.20 -2.83
C GLY A 117 -12.62 -12.02 -3.17
N ALA A 118 -13.74 -11.82 -2.46
CA ALA A 118 -15.00 -12.48 -2.78
C ALA A 118 -15.54 -12.08 -4.17
N ASP A 119 -15.47 -10.80 -4.52
CA ASP A 119 -15.88 -10.32 -5.86
C ASP A 119 -14.95 -10.85 -6.95
N ALA A 120 -13.64 -10.85 -6.73
CA ALA A 120 -12.65 -11.36 -7.68
C ALA A 120 -12.85 -12.85 -7.98
N LYS A 121 -13.17 -13.66 -6.97
CA LYS A 121 -13.49 -15.10 -7.12
C LYS A 121 -14.70 -15.36 -8.01
N THR A 122 -15.60 -14.40 -8.15
CA THR A 122 -16.77 -14.53 -9.06
C THR A 122 -16.42 -14.31 -10.53
N GLY A 123 -15.20 -13.85 -10.84
CA GLY A 123 -14.78 -13.45 -12.19
C GLY A 123 -15.48 -12.19 -12.71
N ASN A 124 -16.26 -11.49 -11.86
CA ASN A 124 -16.96 -10.27 -12.22
C ASN A 124 -16.05 -9.06 -12.08
N LEU A 125 -15.31 -8.74 -13.15
CA LEU A 125 -14.35 -7.64 -13.18
C LEU A 125 -14.96 -6.28 -12.82
N ARG A 126 -16.23 -6.02 -13.15
CA ARG A 126 -16.89 -4.77 -12.77
C ARG A 126 -17.02 -4.66 -11.24
N LYS A 127 -17.49 -5.72 -10.57
CA LYS A 127 -17.57 -5.76 -9.11
C LYS A 127 -16.17 -5.68 -8.48
N THR A 128 -15.21 -6.42 -9.02
CA THR A 128 -13.80 -6.38 -8.58
C THR A 128 -13.22 -4.97 -8.66
N SER A 129 -13.43 -4.26 -9.78
CA SER A 129 -12.94 -2.89 -9.99
C SER A 129 -13.51 -1.92 -8.95
N LEU A 130 -14.82 -2.02 -8.69
CA LEU A 130 -15.49 -1.19 -7.68
C LEU A 130 -14.98 -1.49 -6.27
N ALA A 131 -14.78 -2.77 -5.93
CA ALA A 131 -14.22 -3.15 -4.65
C ALA A 131 -12.74 -2.71 -4.51
N TYR A 132 -11.97 -2.77 -5.59
CA TYR A 132 -10.59 -2.31 -5.65
C TYR A 132 -10.49 -0.80 -5.40
N GLY A 133 -11.35 0.00 -6.01
CA GLY A 133 -11.46 1.44 -5.73
C GLY A 133 -11.73 1.73 -4.26
N LYS A 134 -12.63 0.97 -3.63
CA LYS A 134 -12.91 1.10 -2.19
C LYS A 134 -11.72 0.75 -1.30
N VAL A 135 -10.84 -0.17 -1.72
CA VAL A 135 -9.58 -0.43 -1.00
C VAL A 135 -8.65 0.78 -1.12
N LEU A 136 -8.52 1.36 -2.33
CA LEU A 136 -7.71 2.56 -2.55
C LEU A 136 -8.17 3.77 -1.72
N GLU A 137 -9.47 3.96 -1.53
CA GLU A 137 -10.02 5.02 -0.66
C GLU A 137 -9.52 4.92 0.79
N VAL A 138 -9.42 3.69 1.34
CA VAL A 138 -8.90 3.46 2.68
C VAL A 138 -7.40 3.78 2.73
N CYS A 139 -6.65 3.34 1.73
CA CYS A 139 -5.23 3.66 1.61
C CYS A 139 -5.00 5.18 1.57
N ALA A 140 -5.77 5.90 0.75
CA ALA A 140 -5.69 7.36 0.64
C ALA A 140 -6.03 8.05 1.97
N SER A 141 -7.10 7.61 2.64
CA SER A 141 -7.55 8.18 3.91
C SER A 141 -6.53 7.96 5.04
N CYS A 142 -5.89 6.79 5.09
CA CYS A 142 -4.83 6.50 6.04
C CYS A 142 -3.59 7.37 5.76
N HIS A 143 -3.13 7.41 4.49
CA HIS A 143 -1.95 8.18 4.11
C HIS A 143 -2.10 9.67 4.40
N ALA A 144 -3.27 10.26 4.14
CA ALA A 144 -3.54 11.67 4.42
C ALA A 144 -3.42 12.05 5.92
N LYS A 145 -3.45 11.07 6.83
CA LYS A 145 -3.35 11.29 8.28
C LYS A 145 -2.00 10.90 8.88
N PHE A 146 -1.31 9.93 8.28
CA PHE A 146 -0.19 9.24 8.93
C PHE A 146 1.09 9.14 8.09
N ARG A 147 1.06 9.51 6.81
CA ARG A 147 2.23 9.43 5.93
C ARG A 147 2.96 10.77 5.80
N ASP A 148 2.20 11.86 5.72
CA ASP A 148 2.71 13.23 5.64
C ASP A 148 2.97 13.79 7.06
#